data_AF-A0A1B1Z0J3-F1
#
_entry.id   AF-A0A1B1Z0J3-F1
#
_cell.length_a   1.000
_cell.length_b   1.000
_cell.length_c   1.000
_cell.angle_alpha   90.00
_cell.angle_beta   90.00
_cell.angle_gamma   90.00
#
_symmetry.space_group_name_H-M   'P 1'
#
loop_
_entity.id
_entity.type
_entity.pdbx_description
1 polymer ?
#
loop_
_entity_poly.entity_id
_entity_poly.type
_entity_poly.pdbx_seq_one_letter_code
_entity_poly.pdbx_strand_id
1 'polypeptide(L)'
;MDVIRFTLTPAEEVIYQKFLQDLDEQHLKGLNPVSISKLYVQAQLDKRYNAVYALYTDREGYVQWTKEDDERIPESDRGTIINTLTTYNNIDSGNFIPDGDHNGYIEYEASQNADAKSGFKMVKDEDGIWNVSFMPIQ
;
A
#
# COMPACT_ATOMS: atom_id res chain seq x y z
N MET A 1 -17.44 -18.54 -6.80
CA MET A 1 -16.17 -18.05 -6.25
C MET A 1 -16.54 -16.99 -5.25
N ASP A 2 -16.34 -17.25 -3.96
CA ASP A 2 -16.48 -16.20 -2.95
C ASP A 2 -15.33 -15.22 -3.17
N VAL A 3 -15.64 -14.07 -3.75
CA VAL A 3 -14.69 -12.97 -3.88
C VAL A 3 -14.49 -12.44 -2.47
N ILE A 4 -13.37 -12.79 -1.85
CA ILE A 4 -12.98 -12.28 -0.54
C ILE A 4 -12.93 -10.76 -0.66
N ARG A 5 -13.84 -10.07 0.04
CA ARG A 5 -13.89 -8.61 0.06
C ARG A 5 -12.85 -8.10 1.03
N PHE A 6 -11.71 -7.70 0.49
CA PHE A 6 -10.82 -6.74 1.14
C PHE A 6 -11.64 -5.59 1.73
N THR A 7 -11.50 -5.30 3.02
CA THR A 7 -12.27 -4.25 3.70
C THR A 7 -11.43 -3.58 4.78
N LEU A 8 -11.48 -2.25 4.85
CA LEU A 8 -10.94 -1.49 5.98
C LEU A 8 -11.81 -1.71 7.22
N THR A 9 -11.17 -1.89 8.38
CA THR A 9 -11.89 -1.83 9.65
C THR A 9 -12.44 -0.41 9.86
N PRO A 10 -13.46 -0.22 10.72
CA PRO A 10 -14.00 1.12 10.97
C PRO A 10 -12.95 2.14 11.45
N ALA A 11 -11.93 1.69 12.20
CA ALA A 11 -10.84 2.56 12.65
C ALA A 11 -9.91 2.97 11.50
N GLU A 12 -9.54 2.02 10.63
CA GLU A 12 -8.74 2.29 9.43
C GLU A 12 -9.49 3.21 8.46
N GLU A 13 -10.80 3.00 8.29
CA GLU A 13 -11.64 3.86 7.44
C GLU A 13 -11.62 5.32 7.93
N VAL A 14 -11.77 5.54 9.24
CA VAL A 14 -11.70 6.91 9.80
C VAL A 14 -10.34 7.56 9.54
N ILE A 15 -9.24 6.80 9.64
CA ILE A 15 -7.90 7.33 9.38
C ILE A 15 -7.71 7.59 7.89
N TYR A 16 -8.17 6.68 7.02
CA TYR A 16 -8.14 6.84 5.58
C TYR A 16 -8.89 8.10 5.14
N GLN A 17 -10.10 8.33 5.66
CA GLN A 17 -10.89 9.52 5.34
C GLN A 17 -10.22 10.81 5.83
N LYS A 18 -9.48 10.80 6.94
CA LYS A 18 -8.68 11.95 7.38
C LYS A 18 -7.50 12.19 6.44
N PHE A 19 -6.74 11.14 6.14
CA PHE A 19 -5.64 11.21 5.18
C PHE A 19 -6.12 11.72 3.82
N LEU A 20 -7.29 11.32 3.32
CA LEU A 20 -7.82 11.80 2.05
C LEU A 20 -8.20 13.30 2.02
N GLN A 21 -8.30 13.98 3.17
CA GLN A 21 -8.67 15.41 3.21
C GLN A 21 -7.52 16.31 2.76
N ASP A 22 -6.27 15.95 3.08
CA ASP A 22 -5.09 16.77 2.87
C ASP A 22 -3.88 15.99 2.32
N LEU A 23 -3.97 14.65 2.27
CA LEU A 23 -2.89 13.72 1.91
C LEU A 23 -1.68 13.83 2.83
N ASP A 24 -1.88 14.26 4.09
CA ASP A 24 -0.84 14.35 5.10
C ASP A 24 -0.61 12.99 5.77
N GLU A 25 0.57 12.42 5.58
CA GLU A 25 0.94 11.13 6.16
C GLU A 25 0.98 11.16 7.70
N GLN A 26 1.03 12.33 8.35
CA GLN A 26 0.96 12.41 9.81
C GLN A 26 -0.34 11.80 10.37
N HIS A 27 -1.41 11.73 9.57
CA HIS A 27 -2.64 11.01 9.95
C HIS A 27 -2.42 9.49 10.11
N LEU A 28 -1.38 8.94 9.49
CA LEU A 28 -1.02 7.52 9.50
C LEU A 28 -0.12 7.14 10.67
N LYS A 29 0.35 8.13 11.44
CA LYS A 29 1.28 7.91 12.55
C LYS A 29 0.72 6.93 13.58
N GLY A 30 1.51 5.89 13.88
CA GLY A 30 1.13 4.83 14.81
C GLY A 30 0.29 3.71 14.19
N LEU A 31 -0.07 3.79 12.91
CA LEU A 31 -0.57 2.63 12.19
C LEU A 31 0.53 1.59 12.02
N ASN A 32 0.14 0.32 12.11
CA ASN A 32 1.03 -0.76 11.79
C ASN A 32 1.18 -0.90 10.25
N PRO A 33 2.26 -1.53 9.78
CA PRO A 33 2.53 -1.74 8.35
C PRO A 33 1.35 -2.35 7.57
N VAL A 34 0.66 -3.35 8.13
CA VAL A 34 -0.48 -4.03 7.49
C VAL A 34 -1.65 -3.08 7.30
N SER A 35 -1.96 -2.23 8.28
CA SER A 35 -3.01 -1.21 8.13
C SER A 35 -2.66 -0.21 7.02
N ILE A 36 -1.40 0.21 6.89
CA ILE A 36 -0.99 1.15 5.83
C ILE A 36 -1.05 0.50 4.45
N SER A 37 -0.63 -0.76 4.30
CA SER A 37 -0.77 -1.48 3.04
C SER A 37 -2.24 -1.64 2.65
N LYS A 38 -3.14 -1.82 3.62
CA LYS A 38 -4.58 -1.82 3.36
C LYS A 38 -5.06 -0.46 2.81
N LEU A 39 -4.62 0.66 3.40
CA LEU A 39 -4.98 1.99 2.86
C LEU A 39 -4.49 2.18 1.43
N TYR A 40 -3.29 1.69 1.12
CA TYR A 40 -2.75 1.71 -0.24
C TYR A 40 -3.62 0.91 -1.22
N VAL A 41 -4.00 -0.32 -0.86
CA VAL A 41 -4.89 -1.15 -1.68
C VAL A 41 -6.24 -0.46 -1.86
N GLN A 42 -6.81 0.12 -0.81
CA GLN A 42 -8.07 0.85 -0.91
C GLN A 42 -7.96 2.07 -1.85
N ALA A 43 -6.86 2.84 -1.78
CA ALA A 43 -6.61 3.96 -2.68
C ALA A 43 -6.51 3.54 -4.16
N GLN A 44 -5.94 2.37 -4.43
CA GLN A 44 -5.93 1.79 -5.78
C GLN A 44 -7.35 1.41 -6.24
N LEU A 45 -8.13 0.75 -5.39
CA LEU A 45 -9.51 0.34 -5.70
C LEU A 45 -10.42 1.56 -5.95
N ASP A 46 -10.20 2.65 -5.22
CA ASP A 46 -10.91 3.92 -5.36
C ASP A 46 -10.38 4.77 -6.53
N LYS A 47 -9.31 4.34 -7.22
CA LYS A 47 -8.61 5.09 -8.27
C LYS A 47 -8.13 6.48 -7.81
N ARG A 48 -7.75 6.60 -6.54
CA ARG A 48 -7.22 7.85 -5.95
C ARG A 48 -5.71 7.90 -6.11
N TYR A 49 -5.24 8.13 -7.33
CA TYR A 49 -3.80 8.04 -7.64
C TYR A 49 -2.92 9.02 -6.83
N ASN A 50 -3.42 10.22 -6.51
CA ASN A 50 -2.71 11.14 -5.62
C ASN A 50 -2.53 10.56 -4.20
N ALA A 51 -3.52 9.81 -3.70
CA ALA A 51 -3.45 9.14 -2.41
C ALA A 51 -2.52 7.92 -2.47
N VAL A 52 -2.53 7.17 -3.58
CA VAL A 52 -1.57 6.08 -3.84
C VAL A 52 -0.14 6.62 -3.80
N TYR A 53 0.13 7.72 -4.51
CA TYR A 53 1.46 8.33 -4.52
C TYR A 53 1.88 8.84 -3.15
N ALA A 54 0.98 9.51 -2.42
CA ALA A 54 1.26 10.00 -1.06
C ALA A 54 1.46 8.88 -0.02
N LEU A 55 1.11 7.63 -0.34
CA LEU A 55 1.40 6.46 0.50
C LEU A 55 2.75 5.82 0.17
N TYR A 56 3.40 6.19 -0.94
CA TYR A 56 4.78 5.80 -1.17
C TYR A 56 5.73 6.55 -0.22
N THR A 57 6.85 5.91 0.10
CA THR A 57 7.90 6.53 0.91
C THR A 57 8.51 7.72 0.21
N ASP A 58 8.77 8.80 0.95
CA ASP A 58 9.55 9.95 0.49
C ASP A 58 11.01 9.92 0.97
N ARG A 59 11.39 8.88 1.71
CA ARG A 59 12.75 8.64 2.22
C ARG A 59 13.80 8.74 1.12
N GLU A 60 14.84 9.53 1.36
CA GLU A 60 15.91 9.74 0.38
C GLU A 60 16.56 8.40 -0.01
N GLY A 61 16.77 8.21 -1.32
CA GLY A 61 17.34 6.98 -1.89
C GLY A 61 16.33 5.84 -2.12
N TYR A 62 15.08 5.99 -1.68
CA TYR A 62 14.01 5.01 -1.93
C TYR A 62 12.97 5.48 -2.96
N VAL A 63 12.91 6.79 -3.22
CA VAL A 63 12.04 7.38 -4.24
C VAL A 63 12.45 6.95 -5.65
N GLN A 64 11.52 6.37 -6.41
CA GLN A 64 11.79 5.87 -7.77
C GLN A 64 11.35 6.84 -8.87
N TRP A 65 10.28 7.60 -8.66
CA TRP A 65 9.79 8.62 -9.60
C TRP A 65 9.12 9.77 -8.85
N THR A 66 9.00 10.92 -9.53
CA THR A 66 8.39 12.12 -8.95
C THR A 66 6.87 12.10 -9.07
N LYS A 67 6.18 12.95 -8.30
CA LYS A 67 4.73 13.10 -8.42
C LYS A 67 4.29 13.52 -9.83
N GLU A 68 5.07 14.40 -10.47
CA GLU A 68 4.78 14.83 -11.84
C GLU A 68 4.91 13.67 -12.83
N ASP A 69 5.89 12.78 -12.63
CA ASP A 69 6.01 11.57 -13.45
C ASP A 69 4.89 10.57 -13.15
N ASP A 70 4.47 10.44 -11.89
CA ASP A 70 3.32 9.61 -11.52
C ASP A 70 2.06 10.09 -12.26
N GLU A 71 1.76 11.39 -12.22
CA GLU A 71 0.59 11.99 -12.89
C GLU A 71 0.56 11.75 -14.41
N ARG A 72 1.72 11.47 -15.03
CA ARG A 72 1.83 11.12 -16.46
C ARG A 72 1.58 9.64 -16.74
N ILE A 73 1.55 8.77 -15.73
CA ILE A 73 1.23 7.35 -15.89
C ILE A 73 -0.25 7.20 -16.28
N PRO A 74 -0.55 6.64 -17.47
CA PRO A 74 -1.92 6.49 -17.94
C PRO A 74 -2.66 5.46 -17.08
N GLU A 75 -3.98 5.64 -16.92
CA GLU A 75 -4.82 4.73 -16.13
C GLU A 75 -4.71 3.26 -16.58
N SER A 76 -4.46 3.00 -17.87
CA SER A 76 -4.24 1.64 -18.40
C SER A 76 -3.05 0.92 -17.76
N ASP A 77 -2.06 1.66 -17.27
CA ASP A 77 -0.79 1.16 -16.76
C ASP A 77 -0.80 1.14 -15.22
N ARG A 78 -1.92 1.51 -14.59
CA ARG A 78 -2.10 1.52 -13.12
C ARG A 78 -2.72 0.24 -12.55
N GLY A 79 -2.90 -0.77 -13.41
CA GLY A 79 -3.56 -2.02 -13.07
C GLY A 79 -5.09 -1.93 -13.07
N THR A 80 -5.74 -3.10 -13.04
CA THR A 80 -7.21 -3.21 -12.97
C THR A 80 -7.65 -3.56 -11.55
N ILE A 81 -8.89 -3.23 -11.20
CA ILE A 81 -9.51 -3.64 -9.93
C ILE A 81 -9.35 -5.15 -9.68
N ILE A 82 -9.53 -5.97 -10.73
CA ILE A 82 -9.39 -7.43 -10.62
C ILE A 82 -7.93 -7.78 -10.29
N ASN A 83 -6.95 -7.21 -10.99
CA ASN A 83 -5.53 -7.46 -10.73
C ASN A 83 -5.12 -7.02 -9.31
N THR A 84 -5.60 -5.85 -8.85
CA THR A 84 -5.36 -5.35 -7.48
C THR A 84 -5.91 -6.32 -6.45
N LEU A 85 -7.18 -6.73 -6.58
CA LEU A 85 -7.81 -7.68 -5.65
C LEU A 85 -7.12 -9.05 -5.68
N THR A 86 -6.69 -9.53 -6.84
CA THR A 86 -5.96 -10.81 -6.94
C THR A 86 -4.56 -10.72 -6.33
N THR A 87 -3.83 -9.63 -6.60
CA THR A 87 -2.44 -9.45 -6.14
C THR A 87 -2.36 -9.29 -4.64
N TYR A 88 -3.28 -8.54 -4.04
CA TYR A 88 -3.29 -8.22 -2.61
C TYR A 88 -4.35 -8.97 -1.82
N ASN A 89 -4.88 -10.05 -2.38
CA ASN A 89 -5.79 -10.93 -1.66
C ASN A 89 -5.12 -11.43 -0.36
N ASN A 90 -5.87 -11.42 0.74
CA ASN A 90 -5.40 -11.80 2.08
C ASN A 90 -4.24 -10.96 2.66
N ILE A 91 -3.91 -9.79 2.08
CA ILE A 91 -2.87 -8.92 2.64
C ILE A 91 -3.19 -8.44 4.06
N ASP A 92 -4.48 -8.33 4.40
CA ASP A 92 -5.00 -7.99 5.72
C ASP A 92 -4.73 -9.07 6.78
N SER A 93 -4.51 -10.31 6.35
CA SER A 93 -4.06 -11.43 7.20
C SER A 93 -2.54 -11.65 7.13
N GLY A 94 -1.81 -10.77 6.44
CA GLY A 94 -0.37 -10.86 6.28
C GLY A 94 0.40 -10.58 7.56
N ASN A 95 1.64 -11.06 7.60
CA ASN A 95 2.56 -10.82 8.73
C ASN A 95 3.66 -9.86 8.29
N PHE A 96 3.85 -8.79 9.06
CA PHE A 96 4.97 -7.89 8.83
C PHE A 96 6.28 -8.48 9.36
N ILE A 97 7.30 -8.48 8.51
CA ILE A 97 8.65 -8.96 8.80
C ILE A 97 9.61 -7.78 8.60
N PRO A 98 10.23 -7.26 9.68
CA PRO A 98 11.30 -6.27 9.55
C PRO A 98 12.50 -6.84 8.80
N ASP A 99 13.13 -6.02 7.97
CA ASP A 99 14.33 -6.34 7.17
C ASP A 99 15.35 -5.20 7.31
N GLY A 100 16.10 -5.22 8.41
CA GLY A 100 16.99 -4.12 8.79
C GLY A 100 16.29 -2.98 9.53
N ASP A 101 16.92 -1.80 9.55
CA ASP A 101 16.52 -0.71 10.44
C ASP A 101 15.26 0.03 9.96
N HIS A 102 15.13 0.19 8.66
CA HIS A 102 14.08 0.98 8.02
C HIS A 102 13.40 0.27 6.86
N ASN A 103 13.66 -1.02 6.61
CA ASN A 103 12.91 -1.80 5.63
C ASN A 103 12.14 -2.92 6.31
N GLY A 104 11.12 -3.40 5.61
CA GLY A 104 10.41 -4.60 5.97
C GLY A 104 9.45 -4.97 4.85
N TYR A 105 8.77 -6.08 5.02
CA TYR A 105 7.75 -6.50 4.08
C TYR A 105 6.61 -7.22 4.77
N ILE A 106 5.43 -7.14 4.19
CA ILE A 106 4.29 -7.95 4.60
C ILE A 106 4.33 -9.22 3.76
N GLU A 107 4.46 -10.34 4.45
CA GLU A 107 4.37 -11.67 3.87
C GLU A 107 2.92 -12.16 3.94
N TYR A 108 2.34 -12.53 2.79
CA TYR A 108 0.96 -13.01 2.71
C TYR A 108 0.75 -14.01 1.56
N GLU A 109 -0.29 -14.84 1.65
CA GLU A 109 -0.64 -15.82 0.62
C GLU A 109 -1.80 -15.30 -0.24
N ALA A 110 -1.48 -14.82 -1.45
CA ALA A 110 -2.49 -14.27 -2.37
C ALA A 110 -3.52 -15.32 -2.85
N SER A 111 -3.20 -16.61 -2.78
CA SER A 111 -4.17 -17.69 -2.98
C SER A 111 -3.81 -18.92 -2.15
N GLN A 112 -4.81 -19.72 -1.78
CA GLN A 112 -4.61 -20.98 -1.04
C GLN A 112 -3.75 -22.01 -1.79
N ASN A 113 -3.58 -21.84 -3.10
CA ASN A 113 -2.74 -22.69 -3.95
C ASN A 113 -1.49 -21.97 -4.45
N ALA A 114 -1.08 -20.86 -3.81
CA ALA A 114 0.09 -20.13 -4.24
C ALA A 114 1.35 -20.95 -3.92
N ASP A 115 2.17 -21.21 -4.93
CA ASP A 115 3.45 -21.93 -4.77
C ASP A 115 4.47 -21.17 -3.92
N ALA A 116 4.27 -19.85 -3.76
CA ALA A 116 5.11 -18.97 -2.96
C ALA A 116 4.27 -17.87 -2.30
N LYS A 117 4.76 -17.40 -1.14
CA LYS A 117 4.18 -16.24 -0.47
C LYS A 117 4.56 -14.95 -1.21
N SER A 118 3.62 -14.01 -1.23
CA SER A 118 3.83 -12.66 -1.75
C SER A 118 4.50 -11.79 -0.70
N GLY A 119 5.34 -10.86 -1.16
CA GLY A 119 5.98 -9.84 -0.33
C GLY A 119 5.56 -8.43 -0.74
N PHE A 120 4.97 -7.68 0.18
CA PHE A 120 4.65 -6.27 0.00
C PHE A 120 5.70 -5.41 0.73
N LYS A 121 6.56 -4.72 -0.02
CA LYS A 121 7.71 -4.01 0.55
C LYS A 121 7.29 -2.68 1.17
N MET A 122 7.88 -2.38 2.33
CA MET A 122 7.64 -1.16 3.08
C MET A 122 8.95 -0.56 3.58
N VAL A 123 8.97 0.75 3.66
CA VAL A 123 10.12 1.54 4.13
C VAL A 123 9.62 2.47 5.21
N LYS A 124 10.37 2.54 6.31
CA LYS A 124 10.12 3.50 7.38
C LYS A 124 10.80 4.82 7.03
N ASP A 125 10.04 5.89 6.98
CA ASP A 125 10.56 7.24 6.75
C ASP A 125 11.33 7.77 7.98
N GLU A 126 11.79 9.02 7.87
CA GLU A 126 12.49 9.76 8.92
C GLU A 126 11.56 10.14 10.10
N ASP A 127 10.25 10.23 9.88
CA ASP A 127 9.23 10.53 10.88
C ASP A 127 8.76 9.31 11.69
N GLY A 128 9.25 8.12 11.31
CA GLY A 128 8.95 6.84 11.95
C GLY A 128 7.63 6.22 11.49
N ILE A 129 7.07 6.69 10.38
CA ILE A 129 5.88 6.16 9.72
C ILE A 129 6.34 5.12 8.70
N TRP A 130 5.56 4.05 8.54
CA TRP A 130 5.83 3.03 7.52
C TRP A 130 5.11 3.40 6.24
N ASN A 131 5.82 3.57 5.14
CA ASN A 131 5.25 3.87 3.84
C ASN A 131 5.48 2.69 2.89
N VAL A 132 4.74 2.70 1.78
CA VAL A 132 4.87 1.70 0.73
C VAL A 132 6.18 1.95 -0.04
N SER A 133 6.97 0.90 -0.26
CA SER A 133 8.08 1.01 -1.22
C SER A 133 7.51 1.17 -2.62
N PHE A 134 8.14 2.00 -3.45
CA PHE A 134 7.74 2.13 -4.86
C PHE A 134 7.67 0.75 -5.54
N MET A 135 6.49 0.42 -6.05
CA MET A 135 6.20 -0.86 -6.70
C MET A 135 6.43 -0.72 -8.21
N PRO A 136 6.90 -1.75 -8.94
CA PRO A 136 6.98 -1.67 -10.38
C PRO A 136 5.62 -1.31 -11.01
N ILE A 137 5.63 -0.40 -11.98
CA ILE A 137 4.45 -0.13 -12.82
C ILE A 137 4.16 -1.43 -13.59
N GLN A 138 2.93 -1.93 -13.48
CA GLN A 138 2.51 -3.24 -14.00
C GLN A 138 1.98 -3.16 -15.43
#